data_AF-A0A849CE24-F1
#
_entry.id   AF-A0A849CE24-F1
#
_cell.length_a   1.000
_cell.length_b   1.000
_cell.length_c   1.000
_cell.angle_alpha   90.00
_cell.angle_beta   90.00
_cell.angle_gamma   90.00
#
_symmetry.space_group_name_H-M   'P 1'
#
loop_
_entity.id
_entity.type
_entity.pdbx_description
1 polymer ?
#
loop_
_entity_poly.entity_id
_entity_poly.type
_entity_poly.pdbx_seq_one_letter_code
_entity_poly.pdbx_strand_id
1 'polypeptide(L)'
;MAIIASDWLITSDVAHEAAFRIDVPEPHRGKWVLSYLPTALRLTREQAIAGVVLAEMILIGLLRPDGEFDNEIASLHAGVLGLTITDAMCLLALRTSGQESDSLRPNRSRPDSGESGGAARFCHHTTSRNEVSR
;
A
#
# COMPACT_ATOMS: atom_id res chain seq x y z
N MET A 1 -3.34 -12.53 -19.47
CA MET A 1 -3.43 -11.68 -18.29
C MET A 1 -4.84 -11.78 -17.76
N ALA A 2 -4.98 -11.92 -16.45
CA ALA A 2 -6.22 -12.33 -15.83
C ALA A 2 -6.53 -11.44 -14.64
N ILE A 3 -7.66 -10.74 -14.73
CA ILE A 3 -8.28 -10.12 -13.56
C ILE A 3 -8.93 -11.22 -12.73
N ILE A 4 -8.54 -11.32 -11.47
CA ILE A 4 -9.11 -12.25 -10.51
C ILE A 4 -10.05 -11.46 -9.60
N ALA A 5 -11.35 -11.72 -9.72
CA ALA A 5 -12.40 -11.01 -8.98
C ALA A 5 -13.19 -11.96 -8.08
N SER A 6 -13.11 -11.75 -6.78
CA SER A 6 -13.93 -12.42 -5.76
C SER A 6 -15.00 -11.46 -5.20
N ASP A 7 -15.70 -11.88 -4.15
CA ASP A 7 -16.68 -11.05 -3.44
C ASP A 7 -16.04 -9.95 -2.58
N TRP A 8 -14.73 -10.05 -2.30
CA TRP A 8 -14.01 -9.20 -1.34
C TRP A 8 -12.80 -8.51 -1.92
N LEU A 9 -12.19 -9.11 -2.94
CA LEU A 9 -10.91 -8.72 -3.50
C LEU A 9 -10.94 -8.84 -5.03
N ILE A 10 -10.48 -7.80 -5.71
CA ILE A 10 -10.19 -7.80 -7.15
C ILE A 10 -8.71 -7.48 -7.32
N THR A 11 -8.00 -8.28 -8.12
CA THR A 11 -6.55 -8.18 -8.35
C THR A 11 -6.21 -8.50 -9.80
N SER A 12 -4.99 -8.16 -10.19
CA SER A 12 -4.39 -8.49 -11.49
C SER A 12 -3.12 -9.31 -11.24
N ASP A 13 -2.78 -10.19 -12.19
CA ASP A 13 -1.49 -10.90 -12.22
C ASP A 13 -0.31 -10.03 -12.68
N VAL A 14 -0.59 -8.81 -13.16
CA VAL A 14 0.42 -7.86 -13.66
C VAL A 14 0.44 -6.56 -12.86
N ALA A 15 -0.72 -5.99 -12.50
CA ALA A 15 -0.76 -4.85 -11.61
C ALA A 15 -0.69 -5.31 -10.15
N HIS A 16 0.20 -4.71 -9.36
CA HIS A 16 0.20 -4.83 -7.90
C HIS A 16 -0.95 -4.05 -7.23
N GLU A 17 -1.83 -3.47 -8.03
CA GLU A 17 -3.01 -2.75 -7.57
C GLU A 17 -4.17 -3.70 -7.33
N ALA A 18 -4.94 -3.40 -6.29
CA ALA A 18 -6.05 -4.22 -5.84
C ALA A 18 -7.25 -3.36 -5.46
N ALA A 19 -8.44 -3.94 -5.59
CA ALA A 19 -9.67 -3.38 -5.04
C ALA A 19 -10.17 -4.22 -3.87
N PHE A 20 -10.58 -3.56 -2.80
CA PHE A 20 -11.10 -4.20 -1.59
C PHE A 20 -12.54 -3.78 -1.33
N ARG A 21 -13.39 -4.74 -0.99
CA ARG A 21 -14.74 -4.43 -0.51
C ARG A 21 -14.72 -4.07 0.97
N ILE A 22 -15.40 -2.98 1.31
CA ILE A 22 -15.60 -2.53 2.68
C ILE A 22 -16.86 -3.20 3.23
N ASP A 23 -16.74 -4.05 4.26
CA ASP A 23 -17.89 -4.69 4.93
C ASP A 23 -18.11 -4.26 6.38
N VAL A 24 -17.44 -3.21 6.83
CA VAL A 24 -17.68 -2.67 8.17
C VAL A 24 -19.11 -2.11 8.28
N PRO A 25 -19.76 -2.24 9.46
CA PRO A 25 -21.12 -1.75 9.70
C PRO A 25 -21.15 -0.21 9.74
N GLU A 26 -21.15 0.39 8.55
CA GLU A 26 -21.07 1.83 8.29
C GLU A 26 -21.84 2.16 6.99
N PRO A 27 -22.13 3.45 6.69
CA PRO A 27 -22.84 3.84 5.47
C PRO A 27 -22.14 3.41 4.15
N HIS A 28 -20.90 2.96 4.22
CA HIS A 28 -20.10 2.52 3.08
C HIS A 28 -20.04 0.99 2.91
N ARG A 29 -20.84 0.24 3.67
CA ARG A 29 -20.89 -1.21 3.54
C ARG A 29 -21.20 -1.62 2.10
N GLY A 30 -20.46 -2.61 1.58
CA GLY A 30 -20.58 -3.12 0.23
C GLY A 30 -19.93 -2.24 -0.85
N LYS A 31 -19.32 -1.11 -0.48
CA LYS A 31 -18.55 -0.28 -1.41
C LYS A 31 -17.13 -0.79 -1.57
N TRP A 32 -16.51 -0.40 -2.67
CA TRP A 32 -15.14 -0.78 -2.99
C TRP A 32 -14.19 0.41 -2.87
N VAL A 33 -12.94 0.11 -2.55
CA VAL A 33 -11.81 1.06 -2.62
C VAL A 33 -10.71 0.47 -3.48
N LEU A 34 -10.01 1.32 -4.22
CA LEU A 34 -8.84 0.95 -5.02
C LEU A 34 -7.58 1.41 -4.31
N SER A 35 -6.54 0.59 -4.36
CA SER A 35 -5.29 0.80 -3.63
C SER A 35 -4.47 2.02 -4.06
N TYR A 36 -4.66 2.50 -5.29
CA TYR A 36 -4.01 3.72 -5.81
C TYR A 36 -4.94 4.95 -5.82
N LEU A 37 -6.21 4.80 -5.42
CA LEU A 37 -7.14 5.93 -5.31
C LEU A 37 -7.27 6.42 -3.87
N PRO A 38 -7.66 7.69 -3.66
CA PRO A 38 -8.01 8.18 -2.33
C PRO A 38 -9.06 7.28 -1.66
N THR A 39 -8.80 6.84 -0.43
CA THR A 39 -9.70 5.95 0.32
C THR A 39 -11.02 6.61 0.69
N ALA A 40 -11.23 7.91 0.44
CA ALA A 40 -12.53 8.55 0.56
C ALA A 40 -13.47 8.21 -0.61
N LEU A 41 -12.93 7.80 -1.77
CA LEU A 41 -13.73 7.40 -2.92
C LEU A 41 -14.36 6.03 -2.69
N ARG A 42 -15.67 5.96 -2.90
CA ARG A 42 -16.49 4.77 -2.68
C ARG A 42 -17.03 4.29 -4.02
N LEU A 43 -16.53 3.16 -4.47
CA LEU A 43 -16.79 2.63 -5.79
C LEU A 43 -17.88 1.57 -5.76
N THR A 44 -18.57 1.40 -6.89
CA THR A 44 -19.31 0.17 -7.17
C THR A 44 -18.34 -0.96 -7.53
N ARG A 45 -18.83 -2.19 -7.64
CA ARG A 45 -18.01 -3.33 -8.05
C ARG A 45 -17.49 -3.15 -9.47
N GLU A 46 -18.32 -2.62 -10.37
CA GLU A 46 -18.00 -2.37 -11.77
C GLU A 46 -16.87 -1.34 -11.89
N GLN A 47 -16.95 -0.25 -11.10
CA GLN A 47 -15.90 0.75 -11.03
C GLN A 47 -14.60 0.17 -10.47
N ALA A 48 -14.68 -0.67 -9.44
CA ALA A 48 -13.51 -1.35 -8.89
C ALA A 48 -12.82 -2.25 -9.92
N ILE A 49 -13.58 -3.02 -10.70
CA ILE A 49 -13.04 -3.83 -11.81
C ILE A 49 -12.38 -2.92 -12.84
N ALA A 50 -13.08 -1.87 -13.28
CA ALA A 50 -12.56 -0.94 -14.28
C ALA A 50 -11.23 -0.30 -13.84
N GLY A 51 -11.06 0.01 -12.56
CA GLY A 51 -9.80 0.56 -12.07
C GLY A 51 -8.65 -0.43 -11.99
N VAL A 52 -8.89 -1.69 -11.62
CA VAL A 52 -7.83 -2.71 -11.69
C VAL A 52 -7.42 -2.96 -13.14
N VAL A 53 -8.38 -3.03 -14.07
CA VAL A 53 -8.11 -3.15 -15.52
C VAL A 53 -7.31 -1.94 -16.01
N LEU A 54 -7.70 -0.72 -15.64
CA LEU A 54 -6.98 0.49 -16.03
C LEU A 54 -5.53 0.49 -15.54
N ALA A 55 -5.30 0.12 -14.27
CA ALA A 55 -3.96 0.02 -13.71
C ALA A 55 -3.11 -1.02 -14.45
N GLU A 56 -3.70 -2.16 -14.79
CA GLU A 56 -3.07 -3.20 -15.60
C GLU A 56 -2.67 -2.66 -16.98
N MET A 57 -3.60 -2.04 -17.72
CA MET A 57 -3.32 -1.47 -19.04
C MET A 57 -2.18 -0.46 -19.02
N ILE A 58 -2.20 0.47 -18.05
CA ILE A 58 -1.17 1.50 -17.90
C ILE A 58 0.20 0.84 -17.64
N LEU A 59 0.26 -0.14 -16.75
CA LEU A 59 1.51 -0.82 -16.41
C LEU A 59 2.06 -1.64 -17.59
N ILE A 60 1.21 -2.34 -18.35
CA ILE A 60 1.66 -3.03 -19.57
C ILE A 60 2.23 -2.01 -20.57
N GLY A 61 1.51 -0.92 -20.82
CA GLY A 61 1.92 0.11 -21.77
C GLY A 61 3.26 0.73 -21.41
N LEU A 62 3.52 0.94 -20.12
CA LEU A 62 4.82 1.43 -19.62
C LEU A 62 5.94 0.38 -19.70
N LEU A 63 5.64 -0.89 -19.41
CA LEU A 63 6.63 -1.97 -19.41
C LEU A 63 6.95 -2.50 -20.82
N ARG A 64 6.07 -2.27 -21.79
CA ARG A 64 6.22 -2.71 -23.18
C ARG A 64 6.00 -1.53 -24.12
N PRO A 65 7.02 -0.68 -24.33
CA PRO A 65 6.91 0.47 -25.23
C PRO A 65 6.63 0.09 -26.69
N ASP A 66 6.96 -1.13 -27.10
CA ASP A 66 6.62 -1.69 -28.42
C ASP A 66 5.24 -2.39 -28.45
N GLY A 67 4.57 -2.46 -27.30
CA GLY A 67 3.23 -3.04 -27.16
C GLY A 67 2.15 -2.03 -27.52
N GLU A 68 1.05 -2.52 -28.07
CA GLU A 68 -0.10 -1.70 -28.42
C GLU A 68 -0.83 -1.24 -27.14
N PHE A 69 -0.53 -0.02 -26.69
CA PHE A 69 -1.31 0.62 -25.63
C PHE A 69 -2.60 1.19 -26.23
N ASP A 70 -3.71 0.50 -25.98
CA ASP A 70 -5.03 0.93 -26.43
C ASP A 70 -5.55 2.11 -25.59
N ASN A 71 -5.27 3.31 -26.07
CA ASN A 71 -5.68 4.57 -25.45
C ASN A 71 -7.20 4.75 -25.36
N GLU A 72 -7.95 4.22 -26.33
CA GLU A 72 -9.41 4.39 -26.37
C GLU A 72 -10.06 3.56 -25.27
N ILE A 73 -9.63 2.30 -25.15
CA ILE A 73 -10.12 1.40 -24.10
C ILE A 73 -9.64 1.87 -22.71
N ALA A 74 -8.40 2.35 -22.58
CA ALA A 74 -7.92 2.94 -21.33
C ALA A 74 -8.75 4.19 -20.93
N SER A 75 -9.12 5.02 -21.91
CA SER A 75 -9.95 6.21 -21.67
C SER A 75 -11.35 5.85 -21.19
N LEU A 76 -11.93 4.77 -21.74
CA LEU A 76 -13.23 4.26 -21.29
C LEU A 76 -13.18 3.83 -19.82
N HIS A 77 -12.17 3.05 -19.43
CA HIS A 77 -12.02 2.61 -18.05
C HIS A 77 -11.73 3.77 -17.07
N ALA A 78 -10.93 4.75 -17.49
CA ALA A 78 -10.71 5.98 -16.71
C ALA A 78 -12.02 6.79 -16.54
N GLY A 79 -12.81 6.89 -17.61
CA GLY A 79 -14.11 7.56 -17.60
C GLY A 79 -15.11 6.93 -16.62
N VAL A 80 -15.12 5.59 -16.48
CA VAL A 80 -15.95 4.88 -15.49
C VAL A 80 -15.63 5.32 -14.04
N LEU A 81 -14.39 5.72 -13.78
CA LEU A 81 -13.93 6.25 -12.49
C LEU A 81 -14.10 7.77 -12.36
N GLY A 82 -14.51 8.46 -13.43
CA GLY A 82 -14.52 9.93 -13.48
C GLY A 82 -13.12 10.54 -13.51
N LEU A 83 -12.13 9.81 -14.03
CA LEU A 83 -10.73 10.22 -14.13
C LEU A 83 -10.30 10.35 -15.58
N THR A 84 -9.23 11.10 -15.82
CA THR A 84 -8.46 10.99 -17.06
C THR A 84 -7.41 9.87 -16.94
N ILE A 85 -6.89 9.37 -18.07
CA ILE A 85 -5.74 8.44 -18.06
C ILE A 85 -4.56 9.07 -17.32
N THR A 86 -4.30 10.36 -17.57
CA THR A 86 -3.21 11.11 -16.93
C THR A 86 -3.36 11.13 -15.41
N ASP A 87 -4.56 11.36 -14.88
CA ASP A 87 -4.81 11.32 -13.43
C ASP A 87 -4.49 9.95 -12.85
N ALA A 88 -4.93 8.88 -13.53
CA ALA A 88 -4.63 7.51 -13.11
C ALA A 88 -3.13 7.21 -13.13
N MET A 89 -2.41 7.61 -14.18
CA MET A 89 -0.95 7.49 -14.27
C MET A 89 -0.24 8.22 -13.13
N CYS A 90 -0.65 9.44 -12.83
CA CYS A 90 -0.08 10.23 -11.73
C CYS A 90 -0.29 9.55 -10.37
N LEU A 91 -1.51 9.07 -10.10
CA LEU A 91 -1.83 8.37 -8.86
C LEU A 91 -1.04 7.06 -8.68
N LEU A 92 -0.85 6.31 -9.77
CA LEU A 92 -0.02 5.11 -9.78
C LEU A 92 1.46 5.45 -9.52
N ALA A 93 2.00 6.47 -10.19
CA ALA A 93 3.40 6.89 -10.03
C ALA A 93 3.71 7.37 -8.60
N LEU A 94 2.78 8.08 -7.96
CA LEU A 94 2.92 8.53 -6.57
C LEU A 94 2.98 7.39 -5.56
N ARG A 95 2.48 6.20 -5.91
CA ARG A 95 2.55 5.02 -5.05
C ARG A 95 3.92 4.35 -5.10
N THR A 96 4.54 4.31 -6.28
CA THR A 96 5.86 3.69 -6.50
C THR A 96 6.97 4.40 -5.73
N SER A 97 6.92 5.73 -5.61
CA SER A 97 7.93 6.51 -4.88
C SER A 97 7.96 6.24 -3.37
N GLY A 98 6.85 5.73 -2.80
CA GLY A 98 6.79 5.29 -1.40
C GLY A 98 7.49 3.96 -1.14
N GLN A 99 7.64 3.08 -2.15
CA GLN A 99 8.27 1.77 -1.99
C GLN A 99 9.81 1.80 -2.04
N GLU A 100 10.41 2.68 -2.85
CA GLU A 100 11.88 2.77 -2.97
C GLU A 100 12.56 3.33 -1.71
N SER A 101 11.81 4.03 -0.86
CA SER A 101 12.34 4.65 0.36
C SER A 101 12.63 3.64 1.49
N ASP A 102 12.03 2.44 1.43
CA ASP A 102 12.17 1.43 2.50
C ASP A 102 13.28 0.40 2.22
N SER A 103 13.66 0.22 0.94
CA SER A 103 14.74 -0.68 0.51
C SER A 103 16.15 -0.11 0.74
N LEU A 104 16.27 1.19 1.04
CA LEU A 104 17.56 1.84 1.35
C LEU A 104 17.84 2.00 2.84
N ARG A 105 17.07 1.40 3.76
CA ARG A 105 17.46 1.39 5.17
C ARG A 105 18.67 0.45 5.34
N PRO A 106 19.89 0.97 5.56
CA PRO A 106 21.01 0.09 5.85
C PRO A 106 20.69 -0.62 7.15
N ASN A 107 20.69 -1.95 7.07
CA ASN A 107 20.60 -2.87 8.20
C ASN A 107 21.60 -2.39 9.27
N ARG A 108 21.12 -1.68 10.32
CA ARG A 108 21.94 -1.33 11.48
C ARG A 108 22.20 -2.63 12.20
N SER A 109 23.27 -3.29 11.77
CA SER A 109 23.86 -4.43 12.43
C SER A 109 23.96 -4.11 13.92
N ARG A 110 23.29 -4.94 14.72
CA ARG A 110 23.39 -4.96 16.19
C ARG A 110 24.86 -4.84 16.59
N PRO A 111 25.22 -3.97 17.56
CA PRO A 111 26.55 -4.06 18.15
C PRO A 111 26.67 -5.39 18.88
N ASP A 112 27.67 -6.14 18.45
CA ASP A 112 28.12 -7.40 19.01
C ASP A 112 28.39 -7.25 20.51
N SER A 113 27.74 -8.10 21.30
CA SER A 113 27.83 -8.10 22.76
C SER A 113 29.06 -8.90 23.16
N GLY A 114 30.24 -8.29 23.09
CA GLY A 114 31.49 -8.86 23.60
C GLY A 114 31.67 -8.56 25.09
N GLU A 115 31.38 -9.53 25.94
CA GLU A 115 31.81 -9.55 27.34
C GLU A 115 33.32 -9.85 27.49
N SER A 116 34.03 -9.01 28.26
CA SER A 116 35.20 -9.32 29.12
C SER A 116 35.91 -8.00 29.46
N GLY A 117 36.23 -7.59 30.68
CA GLY A 117 36.14 -8.16 32.02
C GLY A 117 36.94 -7.26 32.96
N GLY A 118 36.51 -7.16 34.22
CA GLY A 118 37.37 -6.80 35.37
C GLY A 118 37.70 -5.32 35.62
N ALA A 119 37.08 -4.72 36.64
CA ALA A 119 37.79 -4.38 37.90
C ALA A 119 36.90 -3.51 38.81
N ALA A 120 36.81 -3.97 40.05
CA ALA A 120 36.06 -3.44 41.17
C ALA A 120 36.15 -1.91 41.41
N ARG A 121 35.06 -1.36 41.97
CA ARG A 121 35.11 -0.58 43.22
C ARG A 121 33.72 -0.55 43.91
N PHE A 122 33.66 -1.24 45.04
CA PHE A 122 32.90 -0.95 46.27
C PHE A 122 32.64 0.57 46.47
N CYS A 123 31.59 1.10 47.11
CA CYS A 123 30.88 0.68 48.32
C CYS A 123 29.73 1.68 48.65
N HIS A 124 28.67 1.20 49.34
CA HIS A 124 27.71 1.90 50.23
C HIS A 124 26.73 2.93 49.61
N HIS A 125 25.46 3.13 50.01
CA HIS A 125 24.68 2.65 51.17
C HIS A 125 23.15 2.86 50.90
N THR A 126 22.33 2.00 51.52
CA THR A 126 20.96 2.18 52.05
C THR A 126 19.75 2.41 51.12
N THR A 127 18.94 1.35 51.08
CA THR A 127 17.49 1.30 50.95
C THR A 127 16.76 2.18 51.97
N SER A 128 15.77 2.95 51.51
CA SER A 128 14.61 3.40 52.32
C SER A 128 13.40 3.49 51.37
N ARG A 129 12.52 2.50 51.33
CA ARG A 129 11.34 2.28 52.20
C ARG A 129 10.16 3.16 51.79
N ASN A 130 9.09 2.47 51.38
CA ASN A 130 7.68 2.84 51.30
C ASN A 130 7.27 4.13 52.04
N GLU A 131 6.33 4.88 51.45
CA GLU A 131 5.04 5.08 52.10
C GLU A 131 3.92 5.49 51.13
N VAL A 132 2.79 4.83 51.32
CA VAL A 132 1.44 5.10 50.80
C VAL A 132 0.76 6.07 51.76
N SER A 133 0.05 7.09 51.26
CA SER A 133 -1.10 7.76 51.91
C SER A 133 -1.64 8.81 50.94
N ARG A 134 -2.85 8.65 50.40
CA ARG A 134 -4.19 8.94 50.96
C ARG A 134 -4.73 10.23 50.35
#